data_AF-A0A3E1NX89-F1
#
_entry.id   AF-A0A3E1NX89-F1
#
_cell.length_a   1.000
_cell.length_b   1.000
_cell.length_c   1.000
_cell.angle_alpha   90.00
_cell.angle_beta   90.00
_cell.angle_gamma   90.00
#
_symmetry.space_group_name_H-M   'P 1'
#
loop_
_entity.id
_entity.type
_entity.pdbx_description
1 polymer ?
#
loop_
_entity_poly.entity_id
_entity_poly.type
_entity_poly.pdbx_seq_one_letter_code
_entity_poly.pdbx_strand_id
1 'polypeptide(L)'
;MGLFDFLKQPNPNTDFWSWFKKHERDFFKVLQEKGDIQEKLFDPLAERLSKIREGYFFLAGMHKGTAELILTADGKIKNIPFIEDLVAAAPAIPGWNFLAAKPATLTESQSIGMGDLRFDYQTLFFYANEDPQYPDKISITVVHDQYTPEEREQMVMGVYIFLDSYLGEIKSATVIDAIEIAGREDAEKELIPIYKLKAYIDWREKEFVEKYDGVNFDKERDSYSGLTAEDPNGIPMLLVVNAGAMQYEYPASYPWILEYILKYPDDDNAGLPGEKTMVLMETIEEEIRTLLAGGDFMDIGRVTSENRRSIYFTCREFRGPVKAADVVSKKYEQQIEIEWDVYKDKYWQSLDIFRLENWNVEEIE
;
A
#
# COMPACT_ATOMS: atom_id res chain seq x y z
N MET A 1 7.05 -30.03 2.99
CA MET A 1 7.82 -28.95 2.34
C MET A 1 8.23 -27.99 3.44
N GLY A 2 9.52 -27.78 3.65
CA GLY A 2 9.99 -26.82 4.66
C GLY A 2 9.63 -25.38 4.26
N LEU A 3 9.53 -24.48 5.24
CA LEU A 3 9.27 -23.04 5.06
C LEU A 3 10.19 -22.38 4.02
N PHE A 4 11.36 -22.97 3.75
CA PHE A 4 12.37 -22.48 2.81
C PHE A 4 12.45 -23.23 1.47
N ASP A 5 11.62 -24.26 1.23
CA ASP A 5 11.69 -25.01 -0.04
C ASP A 5 11.17 -24.22 -1.25
N PHE A 6 10.38 -23.16 -1.04
CA PHE A 6 9.94 -22.28 -2.13
C PHE A 6 11.08 -21.42 -2.70
N LEU A 7 12.16 -21.19 -1.93
CA LEU A 7 13.38 -20.49 -2.39
C LEU A 7 14.16 -21.28 -3.47
N LYS A 8 13.77 -22.53 -3.75
CA LYS A 8 14.36 -23.38 -4.79
C LYS A 8 13.62 -23.29 -6.13
N GLN A 9 12.51 -22.56 -6.22
CA GLN A 9 11.83 -22.32 -7.49
C GLN A 9 12.63 -21.31 -8.35
N PRO A 10 12.55 -21.39 -9.70
CA PRO A 10 13.13 -20.38 -10.56
C PRO A 10 12.63 -18.99 -10.15
N ASN A 11 13.55 -18.05 -9.93
CA ASN A 11 13.24 -16.71 -9.46
C ASN A 11 12.67 -15.90 -10.65
N PRO A 12 11.37 -15.53 -10.64
CA PRO A 12 10.75 -14.81 -11.76
C PRO A 12 11.46 -13.49 -12.12
N ASN A 13 12.07 -12.83 -11.13
CA ASN A 13 12.84 -11.60 -11.35
C ASN A 13 14.13 -11.90 -12.15
N THR A 14 14.83 -12.99 -11.83
CA THR A 14 16.03 -13.41 -12.57
C THR A 14 15.71 -13.79 -14.01
N ASP A 15 14.57 -14.46 -14.23
CA ASP A 15 14.10 -14.83 -15.57
C ASP A 15 13.74 -13.60 -16.40
N PHE A 16 13.04 -12.62 -15.80
CA PHE A 16 12.76 -11.33 -16.43
C PHE A 16 14.03 -10.62 -16.87
N TRP A 17 15.01 -10.46 -15.98
CA TRP A 17 16.25 -9.76 -16.32
C TRP A 17 17.12 -10.52 -17.34
N SER A 18 17.10 -11.85 -17.30
CA SER A 18 17.76 -12.68 -18.30
C SER A 18 17.13 -12.50 -19.68
N TRP A 19 15.80 -12.34 -19.74
CA TRP A 19 15.10 -11.97 -20.96
C TRP A 19 15.41 -10.52 -21.39
N PHE A 20 15.32 -9.55 -20.47
CA PHE A 20 15.56 -8.13 -20.78
C PHE A 20 16.97 -7.92 -21.36
N LYS A 21 17.99 -8.52 -20.74
CA LYS A 21 19.39 -8.44 -21.20
C LYS A 21 19.59 -8.96 -22.62
N LYS A 22 18.77 -9.89 -23.11
CA LYS A 22 18.83 -10.38 -24.50
C LYS A 22 18.26 -9.38 -25.51
N HIS A 23 17.37 -8.49 -25.07
CA HIS A 23 16.63 -7.54 -25.91
C HIS A 23 17.08 -6.08 -25.70
N GLU A 24 17.92 -5.82 -24.70
CA GLU A 24 18.32 -4.47 -24.27
C GLU A 24 18.80 -3.57 -25.41
N ARG A 25 19.53 -4.12 -26.38
CA ARG A 25 20.05 -3.34 -27.52
C ARG A 25 18.96 -2.89 -28.47
N ASP A 26 17.98 -3.75 -28.72
CA ASP A 26 16.86 -3.44 -29.59
C ASP A 26 15.96 -2.40 -28.91
N PHE A 27 15.70 -2.59 -27.62
CA PHE A 27 14.98 -1.63 -26.79
C PHE A 27 15.67 -0.26 -26.73
N PHE A 28 16.99 -0.24 -26.53
CA PHE A 28 17.78 0.97 -26.49
C PHE A 28 17.69 1.72 -27.83
N LYS A 29 17.82 0.99 -28.94
CA LYS A 29 17.71 1.55 -30.29
C LYS A 29 16.32 2.14 -30.55
N VAL A 30 15.25 1.44 -30.15
CA VAL A 30 13.86 1.93 -30.28
C VAL A 30 13.68 3.26 -29.53
N LEU A 31 14.19 3.36 -28.30
CA LEU A 31 14.14 4.60 -27.52
C LEU A 31 14.98 5.72 -28.13
N GLN A 32 16.20 5.41 -28.58
CA GLN A 32 17.12 6.39 -29.16
C GLN A 32 16.59 6.96 -30.49
N GLU A 33 16.04 6.12 -31.35
CA GLU A 33 15.55 6.50 -32.68
C GLU A 33 14.10 7.00 -32.65
N LYS A 34 13.42 6.94 -31.50
CA LYS A 34 11.96 7.14 -31.38
C LYS A 34 11.20 6.30 -32.40
N GLY A 35 11.57 5.02 -32.49
CA GLY A 35 10.94 4.05 -33.37
C GLY A 35 9.54 3.65 -32.89
N ASP A 36 9.11 2.46 -33.26
CA ASP A 36 7.84 1.90 -32.79
C ASP A 36 7.94 1.46 -31.33
N ILE A 37 7.76 2.41 -30.41
CA ILE A 37 7.88 2.18 -28.97
C ILE A 37 6.80 1.22 -28.47
N GLN A 38 5.60 1.28 -29.02
CA GLN A 38 4.49 0.45 -28.56
C GLN A 38 4.78 -1.01 -28.85
N GLU A 39 4.90 -1.39 -30.14
CA GLU A 39 5.00 -2.79 -30.53
C GLU A 39 6.36 -3.40 -30.17
N LYS A 40 7.45 -2.61 -30.19
CA LYS A 40 8.80 -3.15 -30.05
C LYS A 40 9.39 -3.03 -28.64
N LEU A 41 8.75 -2.28 -27.74
CA LEU A 41 9.22 -2.13 -26.37
C LEU A 41 8.09 -2.36 -25.35
N PHE A 42 6.98 -1.62 -25.47
CA PHE A 42 5.94 -1.64 -24.44
C PHE A 42 5.15 -2.95 -24.42
N ASP A 43 4.70 -3.45 -25.57
CA ASP A 43 3.94 -4.71 -25.62
C ASP A 43 4.75 -5.91 -25.08
N PRO A 44 6.03 -6.12 -25.51
CA PRO A 44 6.85 -7.20 -24.95
C PRO A 44 7.14 -7.03 -23.45
N LEU A 45 7.33 -5.80 -22.96
CA LEU A 45 7.55 -5.53 -21.53
C LEU A 45 6.29 -5.85 -20.72
N ALA A 46 5.12 -5.37 -21.16
CA ALA A 46 3.85 -5.62 -20.50
C ALA A 46 3.55 -7.13 -20.42
N GLU A 47 3.76 -7.87 -21.52
CA GLU A 47 3.56 -9.33 -21.55
C GLU A 47 4.48 -10.07 -20.56
N ARG A 48 5.69 -9.56 -20.35
CA ARG A 48 6.66 -10.19 -19.44
C ARG A 48 6.39 -9.84 -17.98
N LEU A 49 6.07 -8.58 -17.70
CA LEU A 49 5.77 -8.13 -16.34
C LEU A 49 4.47 -8.74 -15.81
N SER A 50 3.44 -8.89 -16.65
CA SER A 50 2.16 -9.49 -16.24
C SER A 50 2.29 -10.95 -15.78
N LYS A 51 3.29 -11.68 -16.29
CA LYS A 51 3.61 -13.06 -15.86
C LYS A 51 4.30 -13.13 -14.50
N ILE A 52 4.89 -12.01 -14.04
CA ILE A 52 5.52 -11.92 -12.72
C ILE A 52 4.46 -11.58 -11.69
N ARG A 53 3.72 -10.49 -11.93
CA ARG A 53 2.69 -9.99 -11.03
C ARG A 53 1.77 -9.02 -11.77
N GLU A 54 0.47 -9.09 -11.50
CA GLU A 54 -0.49 -8.10 -11.97
C GLU A 54 -0.28 -6.73 -11.30
N GLY A 55 -0.55 -5.65 -12.04
CA GLY A 55 -0.45 -4.29 -11.52
C GLY A 55 0.99 -3.76 -11.45
N TYR A 56 1.88 -4.33 -12.26
CA TYR A 56 3.16 -3.72 -12.59
C TYR A 56 2.99 -2.85 -13.83
N PHE A 57 3.38 -1.59 -13.71
CA PHE A 57 3.39 -0.62 -14.79
C PHE A 57 4.80 -0.10 -15.00
N PHE A 58 5.02 0.63 -16.08
CA PHE A 58 6.33 1.13 -16.41
C PHE A 58 6.30 2.41 -17.23
N LEU A 59 7.40 3.15 -17.15
CA LEU A 59 7.74 4.28 -18.00
C LEU A 59 9.13 4.01 -18.58
N ALA A 60 9.35 4.33 -19.86
CA ALA A 60 10.68 4.25 -20.44
C ALA A 60 11.01 5.50 -21.27
N GLY A 61 12.28 5.89 -21.26
CA GLY A 61 12.74 7.08 -21.95
C GLY A 61 14.26 7.16 -22.07
N MET A 62 14.74 8.27 -22.62
CA MET A 62 16.17 8.56 -22.75
C MET A 62 16.52 9.85 -22.00
N HIS A 63 17.51 9.79 -21.11
CA HIS A 63 18.09 10.95 -20.44
C HIS A 63 19.58 11.03 -20.75
N LYS A 64 20.01 12.10 -21.44
CA LYS A 64 21.43 12.38 -21.76
C LYS A 64 22.20 11.18 -22.36
N GLY A 65 21.54 10.39 -23.20
CA GLY A 65 22.14 9.23 -23.87
C GLY A 65 22.07 7.91 -23.09
N THR A 66 21.48 7.91 -21.89
CA THR A 66 21.18 6.71 -21.09
C THR A 66 19.69 6.40 -21.20
N ALA A 67 19.36 5.14 -21.51
CA ALA A 67 17.99 4.66 -21.47
C ALA A 67 17.57 4.45 -20.01
N GLU A 68 16.34 4.78 -19.69
CA GLU A 68 15.77 4.59 -18.37
C GLU A 68 14.49 3.76 -18.47
N LEU A 69 14.34 2.81 -17.56
CA LEU A 69 13.11 2.07 -17.33
C LEU A 69 12.72 2.21 -15.85
N ILE A 70 11.61 2.89 -15.61
CA ILE A 70 10.99 3.02 -14.29
C ILE A 70 9.90 1.97 -14.21
N LEU A 71 9.98 1.09 -13.20
CA LEU A 71 8.91 0.16 -12.87
C LEU A 71 8.10 0.74 -11.70
N THR A 72 6.79 0.82 -11.82
CA THR A 72 5.91 1.55 -10.89
C THR A 72 4.71 0.69 -10.49
N ALA A 73 4.30 0.84 -9.23
CA ALA A 73 3.13 0.16 -8.67
C ALA A 73 1.84 0.96 -8.94
N ASP A 74 1.98 2.18 -9.44
CA ASP A 74 0.91 3.13 -9.71
C ASP A 74 -0.04 3.26 -8.50
N GLY A 75 0.57 3.52 -7.34
CA GLY A 75 -0.15 3.68 -6.07
C GLY A 75 -0.56 2.39 -5.37
N LYS A 76 -0.43 1.21 -6.00
CA LYS A 76 -0.76 -0.08 -5.36
C LYS A 76 0.30 -0.48 -4.33
N ILE A 77 0.10 -0.11 -3.06
CA ILE A 77 1.05 -0.34 -1.95
C ILE A 77 1.55 -1.80 -1.90
N LYS A 78 0.66 -2.78 -2.10
CA LYS A 78 0.99 -4.23 -2.14
C LYS A 78 2.07 -4.61 -3.15
N ASN A 79 2.21 -3.85 -4.24
CA ASN A 79 3.14 -4.16 -5.32
C ASN A 79 4.50 -3.51 -5.12
N ILE A 80 4.60 -2.45 -4.33
CA ILE A 80 5.85 -1.69 -4.09
C ILE A 80 7.02 -2.62 -3.69
N PRO A 81 6.90 -3.50 -2.68
CA PRO A 81 8.05 -4.27 -2.21
C PRO A 81 8.57 -5.27 -3.25
N PHE A 82 7.69 -5.73 -4.14
CA PHE A 82 8.05 -6.68 -5.18
C PHE A 82 8.65 -5.99 -6.42
N ILE A 83 8.25 -4.74 -6.71
CA ILE A 83 8.91 -3.90 -7.72
C ILE A 83 10.32 -3.53 -7.25
N GLU A 84 10.46 -3.15 -5.98
CA GLU A 84 11.77 -2.91 -5.35
C GLU A 84 12.67 -4.15 -5.48
N ASP A 85 12.16 -5.34 -5.15
CA ASP A 85 12.90 -6.60 -5.32
C ASP A 85 13.23 -6.90 -6.80
N LEU A 86 12.33 -6.58 -7.73
CA LEU A 86 12.58 -6.74 -9.15
C LEU A 86 13.73 -5.84 -9.59
N VAL A 87 13.70 -4.55 -9.29
CA VAL A 87 14.76 -3.60 -9.66
C VAL A 87 16.07 -3.90 -8.92
N ALA A 88 16.02 -4.29 -7.65
CA ALA A 88 17.22 -4.69 -6.90
C ALA A 88 17.91 -5.93 -7.50
N ALA A 89 17.16 -6.81 -8.17
CA ALA A 89 17.70 -7.96 -8.89
C ALA A 89 18.25 -7.62 -10.29
N ALA A 90 18.16 -6.35 -10.73
CA ALA A 90 18.58 -5.95 -12.06
C ALA A 90 20.10 -6.12 -12.25
N PRO A 91 20.57 -6.80 -13.31
CA PRO A 91 21.98 -6.83 -13.64
C PRO A 91 22.43 -5.46 -14.14
N ALA A 92 23.71 -5.14 -13.95
CA ALA A 92 24.30 -3.98 -14.60
C ALA A 92 24.27 -4.17 -16.13
N ILE A 93 23.54 -3.30 -16.82
CA ILE A 93 23.46 -3.24 -18.29
C ILE A 93 23.98 -1.85 -18.72
N PRO A 94 25.16 -1.76 -19.36
CA PRO A 94 25.70 -0.48 -19.79
C PRO A 94 24.72 0.29 -20.66
N GLY A 95 24.54 1.59 -20.36
CA GLY A 95 23.59 2.45 -21.08
C GLY A 95 22.15 2.41 -20.56
N TRP A 96 21.85 1.58 -19.56
CA TRP A 96 20.54 1.51 -18.92
C TRP A 96 20.57 1.94 -17.45
N ASN A 97 19.51 2.63 -17.04
CA ASN A 97 19.17 2.91 -15.65
C ASN A 97 17.82 2.26 -15.32
N PHE A 98 17.73 1.60 -14.16
CA PHE A 98 16.50 0.95 -13.70
C PHE A 98 16.10 1.54 -12.36
N LEU A 99 14.85 1.98 -12.25
CA LEU A 99 14.33 2.61 -11.05
C LEU A 99 13.06 1.90 -10.57
N ALA A 100 12.97 1.73 -9.25
CA ALA A 100 11.72 1.35 -8.59
C ALA A 100 10.99 2.64 -8.22
N ALA A 101 9.78 2.79 -8.75
CA ALA A 101 8.89 3.92 -8.61
C ALA A 101 9.37 5.24 -9.27
N LYS A 102 8.41 6.12 -9.54
CA LYS A 102 8.66 7.43 -10.19
C LYS A 102 9.46 8.34 -9.24
N PRO A 103 10.65 8.84 -9.63
CA PRO A 103 11.41 9.79 -8.82
C PRO A 103 10.82 11.21 -8.87
N ALA A 104 11.07 12.00 -7.82
CA ALA A 104 10.73 13.43 -7.78
C ALA A 104 11.59 14.22 -8.78
N THR A 105 11.06 14.45 -9.98
CA THR A 105 11.81 15.05 -11.11
C THR A 105 11.18 16.31 -11.66
N LEU A 106 9.95 16.65 -11.25
CA LEU A 106 9.27 17.85 -11.70
C LEU A 106 9.97 19.11 -11.17
N THR A 107 10.27 20.02 -12.09
CA THR A 107 10.87 21.34 -11.78
C THR A 107 9.86 22.47 -12.04
N GLU A 108 10.15 23.66 -11.54
CA GLU A 108 9.33 24.87 -11.73
C GLU A 108 9.03 25.21 -13.20
N SER A 109 9.92 24.78 -14.11
CA SER A 109 9.80 25.01 -15.55
C SER A 109 8.97 23.97 -16.30
N GLN A 110 8.54 22.91 -15.63
CA GLN A 110 7.79 21.79 -16.21
C GLN A 110 6.34 21.83 -15.75
N SER A 111 5.46 21.26 -16.58
CA SER A 111 4.04 21.14 -16.30
C SER A 111 3.53 19.79 -16.79
N ILE A 112 2.48 19.28 -16.16
CA ILE A 112 1.72 18.15 -16.68
C ILE A 112 0.51 18.70 -17.42
N GLY A 113 0.34 18.31 -18.68
CA GLY A 113 -0.82 18.66 -19.50
C GLY A 113 -1.78 17.49 -19.61
N MET A 114 -3.08 17.76 -19.49
CA MET A 114 -4.14 16.76 -19.65
C MET A 114 -5.34 17.40 -20.32
N GLY A 115 -5.52 17.13 -21.62
CA GLY A 115 -6.46 17.90 -22.43
C GLY A 115 -6.08 19.38 -22.43
N ASP A 116 -7.03 20.24 -22.05
CA ASP A 116 -6.84 21.69 -21.92
C ASP A 116 -6.36 22.11 -20.51
N LEU A 117 -6.31 21.17 -19.56
CA LEU A 117 -5.86 21.41 -18.18
C LEU A 117 -4.33 21.37 -18.08
N ARG A 118 -3.80 22.19 -17.17
CA ARG A 118 -2.37 22.31 -16.90
C ARG A 118 -2.10 22.29 -15.40
N PHE A 119 -1.30 21.33 -14.96
CA PHE A 119 -0.93 21.12 -13.57
C PHE A 119 0.53 21.55 -13.38
N ASP A 120 0.73 22.69 -12.71
CA ASP A 120 2.05 23.22 -12.41
C ASP A 120 2.07 24.14 -11.17
N TYR A 121 3.19 24.83 -10.97
CA TYR A 121 3.44 25.66 -9.78
C TYR A 121 2.61 26.95 -9.75
N GLN A 122 1.99 27.33 -10.87
CA GLN A 122 1.17 28.53 -11.03
C GLN A 122 -0.31 28.22 -10.93
N THR A 123 -0.74 27.03 -11.35
CA THR A 123 -2.16 26.63 -11.38
C THR A 123 -2.62 25.88 -10.12
N LEU A 124 -1.68 25.30 -9.37
CA LEU A 124 -1.97 24.52 -8.16
C LEU A 124 -1.61 25.26 -6.88
N PHE A 125 -2.49 25.09 -5.90
CA PHE A 125 -2.36 25.55 -4.54
C PHE A 125 -2.77 24.43 -3.58
N PHE A 126 -2.50 24.59 -2.30
CA PHE A 126 -2.98 23.67 -1.28
C PHE A 126 -3.25 24.37 0.03
N TYR A 127 -4.00 23.70 0.91
CA TYR A 127 -4.01 23.97 2.34
C TYR A 127 -4.08 22.65 3.12
N ALA A 128 -3.64 22.69 4.38
CA ALA A 128 -3.69 21.53 5.26
C ALA A 128 -5.07 21.40 5.93
N ASN A 129 -5.56 20.17 6.00
CA ASN A 129 -6.79 19.80 6.71
C ASN A 129 -6.40 19.28 8.10
N GLU A 130 -6.19 20.22 9.02
CA GLU A 130 -5.85 19.91 10.41
C GLU A 130 -7.09 19.44 11.19
N ASP A 131 -6.96 18.30 11.86
CA ASP A 131 -7.93 17.77 12.80
C ASP A 131 -7.27 17.61 14.18
N PRO A 132 -7.72 18.35 15.22
CA PRO A 132 -7.18 18.23 16.57
C PRO A 132 -7.28 16.82 17.17
N GLN A 133 -8.23 15.99 16.71
CA GLN A 133 -8.35 14.60 17.15
C GLN A 133 -7.33 13.68 16.49
N TYR A 134 -6.87 14.04 15.28
CA TYR A 134 -5.91 13.28 14.49
C TYR A 134 -4.71 14.14 14.07
N PRO A 135 -3.96 14.71 15.04
CA PRO A 135 -2.95 15.73 14.78
C PRO A 135 -1.75 15.24 13.96
N ASP A 136 -1.58 13.93 13.77
CA ASP A 136 -0.50 13.31 12.99
C ASP A 136 -0.96 12.95 11.56
N LYS A 137 -2.25 13.07 11.23
CA LYS A 137 -2.71 12.92 9.84
C LYS A 137 -2.16 14.08 9.01
N ILE A 138 -1.68 13.73 7.82
CA ILE A 138 -1.30 14.66 6.76
C ILE A 138 -2.44 14.59 5.74
N SER A 139 -3.49 15.34 6.02
CA SER A 139 -4.60 15.56 5.08
C SER A 139 -4.42 16.93 4.43
N ILE A 140 -4.57 17.01 3.12
CA ILE A 140 -4.45 18.25 2.35
C ILE A 140 -5.61 18.38 1.37
N THR A 141 -5.99 19.61 1.10
CA THR A 141 -6.81 19.94 -0.07
C THR A 141 -5.92 20.57 -1.12
N VAL A 142 -5.89 19.98 -2.31
CA VAL A 142 -5.23 20.55 -3.49
C VAL A 142 -6.26 21.35 -4.28
N VAL A 143 -5.95 22.61 -4.53
CA VAL A 143 -6.84 23.55 -5.20
C VAL A 143 -6.30 23.85 -6.59
N HIS A 144 -7.14 23.72 -7.61
CA HIS A 144 -6.81 24.07 -8.99
C HIS A 144 -7.73 25.18 -9.49
N ASP A 145 -7.15 26.19 -10.16
CA ASP A 145 -7.88 27.38 -10.64
C ASP A 145 -8.94 27.12 -11.71
N GLN A 146 -8.95 25.93 -12.32
CA GLN A 146 -9.80 25.55 -13.44
C GLN A 146 -10.72 24.39 -13.07
N TYR A 147 -10.85 24.08 -11.77
CA TYR A 147 -11.70 22.98 -11.35
C TYR A 147 -13.16 23.21 -11.68
N THR A 148 -13.77 22.19 -12.27
CA THR A 148 -15.21 22.06 -12.46
C THR A 148 -15.64 20.67 -11.97
N PRO A 149 -16.86 20.51 -11.41
CA PRO A 149 -17.36 19.20 -11.02
C PRO A 149 -17.40 18.19 -12.18
N GLU A 150 -17.63 18.65 -13.40
CA GLU A 150 -17.69 17.84 -14.62
C GLU A 150 -16.32 17.22 -14.96
N GLU A 151 -15.22 17.90 -14.64
CA GLU A 151 -13.85 17.46 -14.94
C GLU A 151 -13.19 16.78 -13.72
N ARG A 152 -13.97 16.44 -12.68
CA ARG A 152 -13.44 15.92 -11.41
C ARG A 152 -12.48 14.74 -11.60
N GLU A 153 -12.82 13.76 -12.45
CA GLU A 153 -11.94 12.59 -12.68
C GLU A 153 -10.60 12.97 -13.29
N GLN A 154 -10.60 13.88 -14.28
CA GLN A 154 -9.38 14.38 -14.91
C GLN A 154 -8.56 15.22 -13.92
N MET A 155 -9.22 16.04 -13.09
CA MET A 155 -8.55 16.81 -12.07
C MET A 155 -7.87 15.91 -11.04
N VAL A 156 -8.58 14.87 -10.56
CA VAL A 156 -8.03 13.86 -9.66
C VAL A 156 -6.78 13.23 -10.26
N MET A 157 -6.90 12.70 -11.48
CA MET A 157 -5.78 12.05 -12.15
C MET A 157 -4.59 13.00 -12.35
N GLY A 158 -4.82 14.24 -12.80
CA GLY A 158 -3.76 15.22 -13.03
C GLY A 158 -3.06 15.67 -11.75
N VAL A 159 -3.80 15.84 -10.64
CA VAL A 159 -3.22 16.13 -9.31
C VAL A 159 -2.35 14.97 -8.85
N TYR A 160 -2.80 13.71 -8.95
CA TYR A 160 -1.98 12.56 -8.55
C TYR A 160 -0.71 12.42 -9.40
N ILE A 161 -0.80 12.59 -10.72
CA ILE A 161 0.39 12.58 -11.60
C ILE A 161 1.35 13.72 -11.23
N PHE A 162 0.82 14.89 -10.88
CA PHE A 162 1.63 16.02 -10.41
C PHE A 162 2.35 15.68 -9.11
N LEU A 163 1.63 15.16 -8.11
CA LEU A 163 2.21 14.80 -6.81
C LEU A 163 3.26 13.70 -6.94
N ASP A 164 3.02 12.67 -7.74
CA ASP A 164 4.00 11.62 -8.04
C ASP A 164 5.26 12.19 -8.68
N SER A 165 5.12 13.11 -9.63
CA SER A 165 6.25 13.72 -10.33
C SER A 165 7.00 14.73 -9.46
N TYR A 166 6.31 15.42 -8.55
CA TYR A 166 6.82 16.49 -7.71
C TYR A 166 7.42 15.99 -6.38
N LEU A 167 6.78 15.02 -5.72
CA LEU A 167 7.22 14.43 -4.44
C LEU A 167 7.93 13.08 -4.62
N GLY A 168 7.73 12.42 -5.76
CA GLY A 168 8.07 11.02 -5.96
C GLY A 168 6.90 10.12 -5.55
N GLU A 169 6.68 9.04 -6.31
CA GLU A 169 5.54 8.12 -6.12
C GLU A 169 5.48 7.53 -4.71
N ILE A 170 6.61 7.06 -4.17
CA ILE A 170 6.63 6.44 -2.83
C ILE A 170 6.21 7.44 -1.75
N LYS A 171 6.78 8.65 -1.77
CA LYS A 171 6.47 9.68 -0.76
C LYS A 171 5.01 10.14 -0.91
N SER A 172 4.56 10.37 -2.13
CA SER A 172 3.17 10.72 -2.47
C SER A 172 2.19 9.70 -1.87
N ALA A 173 2.42 8.41 -2.12
CA ALA A 173 1.52 7.33 -1.70
C ALA A 173 1.61 6.96 -0.21
N THR A 174 2.74 7.22 0.46
CA THR A 174 2.97 6.70 1.82
C THR A 174 2.98 7.77 2.91
N VAL A 175 3.19 9.04 2.58
CA VAL A 175 3.28 10.12 3.58
C VAL A 175 1.97 10.89 3.70
N ILE A 176 1.31 11.19 2.58
CA ILE A 176 0.02 11.88 2.56
C ILE A 176 -1.08 10.87 2.88
N ASP A 177 -1.90 11.16 3.89
CA ASP A 177 -2.94 10.23 4.36
C ASP A 177 -4.30 10.48 3.68
N ALA A 178 -4.56 11.71 3.25
CA ALA A 178 -5.77 12.05 2.50
C ALA A 178 -5.52 13.27 1.59
N ILE A 179 -6.09 13.22 0.38
CA ILE A 179 -6.06 14.30 -0.59
C ILE A 179 -7.50 14.59 -1.01
N GLU A 180 -7.92 15.81 -0.78
CA GLU A 180 -9.14 16.37 -1.33
C GLU A 180 -8.79 17.31 -2.49
N ILE A 181 -9.72 17.49 -3.41
CA ILE A 181 -9.53 18.35 -4.58
C ILE A 181 -10.71 19.29 -4.67
N ALA A 182 -10.42 20.58 -4.78
CA ALA A 182 -11.41 21.63 -4.79
C ALA A 182 -11.08 22.71 -5.82
N GLY A 183 -12.11 23.49 -6.19
CA GLY A 183 -11.92 24.74 -6.92
C GLY A 183 -11.57 25.89 -5.99
N ARG A 184 -11.09 26.98 -6.58
CA ARG A 184 -10.74 28.19 -5.82
C ARG A 184 -11.95 28.79 -5.07
N GLU A 185 -13.15 28.64 -5.64
CA GLU A 185 -14.39 29.15 -5.04
C GLU A 185 -14.82 28.34 -3.80
N ASP A 186 -14.41 27.07 -3.72
CA ASP A 186 -14.73 26.15 -2.62
C ASP A 186 -13.63 26.12 -1.54
N ALA A 187 -12.61 26.97 -1.65
CA ALA A 187 -11.48 26.99 -0.72
C ALA A 187 -11.91 27.48 0.68
N GLU A 188 -11.73 26.63 1.69
CA GLU A 188 -12.11 26.95 3.08
C GLU A 188 -11.01 27.69 3.85
N LYS A 189 -9.77 27.70 3.33
CA LYS A 189 -8.59 28.24 4.00
C LYS A 189 -7.72 29.04 3.02
N GLU A 190 -6.74 29.77 3.58
CA GLU A 190 -5.77 30.50 2.78
C GLU A 190 -4.97 29.55 1.87
N LEU A 191 -4.90 29.91 0.58
CA LEU A 191 -4.24 29.10 -0.43
C LEU A 191 -2.72 29.27 -0.39
N ILE A 192 -2.01 28.18 -0.15
CA ILE A 192 -0.56 28.12 -0.17
C ILE A 192 -0.12 27.66 -1.57
N PRO A 193 0.84 28.33 -2.23
CA PRO A 193 1.37 27.85 -3.50
C PRO A 193 1.93 26.42 -3.42
N ILE A 194 1.62 25.58 -4.41
CA ILE A 194 1.96 24.15 -4.38
C ILE A 194 3.47 23.88 -4.24
N TYR A 195 4.33 24.79 -4.68
CA TYR A 195 5.79 24.63 -4.58
C TYR A 195 6.30 24.61 -3.13
N LYS A 196 5.47 25.02 -2.16
CA LYS A 196 5.77 24.91 -0.72
C LYS A 196 5.34 23.57 -0.13
N LEU A 197 4.56 22.77 -0.85
CA LEU A 197 4.02 21.50 -0.34
C LEU A 197 5.14 20.54 0.04
N LYS A 198 6.20 20.41 -0.78
CA LYS A 198 7.32 19.51 -0.44
C LYS A 198 7.95 19.85 0.90
N ALA A 199 8.18 21.14 1.18
CA ALA A 199 8.75 21.57 2.45
C ALA A 199 7.81 21.31 3.63
N TYR A 200 6.49 21.49 3.43
CA TYR A 200 5.47 21.16 4.42
C TYR A 200 5.45 19.65 4.73
N ILE A 201 5.45 18.80 3.70
CA ILE A 201 5.47 17.34 3.86
C ILE A 201 6.75 16.87 4.56
N ASP A 202 7.92 17.37 4.14
CA ASP A 202 9.21 17.02 4.76
C ASP A 202 9.25 17.46 6.24
N TRP A 203 8.64 18.61 6.59
CA TRP A 203 8.52 19.05 7.99
C TRP A 203 7.60 18.15 8.82
N ARG A 204 6.41 17.80 8.30
CA ARG A 204 5.45 16.92 8.98
C ARG A 204 6.00 15.51 9.19
N GLU A 205 6.71 14.98 8.19
CA GLU A 205 7.39 13.69 8.29
C GLU A 205 8.46 13.72 9.40
N LYS A 206 9.26 14.79 9.46
CA LYS A 206 10.28 14.94 10.50
C LYS A 206 9.67 15.04 11.90
N GLU A 207 8.63 15.85 12.08
CA GLU A 207 7.89 15.96 13.35
C GLU A 207 7.36 14.60 13.81
N PHE A 208 6.78 13.83 12.88
CA PHE A 208 6.27 12.50 13.15
C PHE A 208 7.41 11.55 13.59
N VAL A 209 8.54 11.53 12.87
CA VAL A 209 9.69 10.68 13.23
C VAL A 209 10.22 11.07 14.61
N GLU A 210 10.42 12.35 14.90
CA GLU A 210 10.92 12.81 16.20
C GLU A 210 9.97 12.47 17.36
N LYS A 211 8.66 12.51 17.11
CA LYS A 211 7.64 12.19 18.12
C LYS A 211 7.58 10.70 18.48
N TYR A 212 7.79 9.82 17.49
CA TYR A 212 7.63 8.37 17.66
C TYR A 212 8.94 7.59 17.66
N ASP A 213 10.09 8.27 17.60
CA ASP A 213 11.40 7.65 17.73
C ASP A 213 11.54 6.94 19.09
N GLY A 214 12.00 5.70 19.07
CA GLY A 214 12.13 4.86 20.27
C GLY A 214 10.82 4.37 20.90
N VAL A 215 9.65 4.80 20.41
CA VAL A 215 8.34 4.36 20.91
C VAL A 215 8.01 2.99 20.31
N ASN A 216 7.97 1.94 21.13
CA ASN A 216 7.69 0.57 20.70
C ASN A 216 6.59 -0.04 21.58
N PHE A 217 5.82 -0.95 21.01
CA PHE A 217 4.87 -1.75 21.77
C PHE A 217 5.61 -2.88 22.52
N ASP A 218 5.26 -3.06 23.79
CA ASP A 218 5.79 -4.12 24.63
C ASP A 218 4.91 -5.37 24.49
N LYS A 219 5.43 -6.41 23.82
CA LYS A 219 4.71 -7.66 23.59
C LYS A 219 4.37 -8.41 24.89
N GLU A 220 4.99 -8.11 26.02
CA GLU A 220 4.57 -8.68 27.32
C GLU A 220 3.18 -8.19 27.75
N ARG A 221 2.67 -7.11 27.13
CA ARG A 221 1.31 -6.62 27.36
C ARG A 221 0.25 -7.37 26.57
N ASP A 222 0.63 -8.22 25.62
CA ASP A 222 -0.33 -9.01 24.84
C ASP A 222 -1.28 -9.78 25.76
N SER A 223 -2.58 -9.57 25.56
CA SER A 223 -3.62 -10.18 26.38
C SER A 223 -4.84 -10.45 25.52
N TYR A 224 -5.09 -11.73 25.25
CA TYR A 224 -6.13 -12.16 24.32
C TYR A 224 -7.42 -12.51 25.05
N SER A 225 -8.54 -11.97 24.59
CA SER A 225 -9.88 -12.29 25.07
C SER A 225 -10.75 -12.76 23.92
N GLY A 226 -11.50 -13.83 24.14
CA GLY A 226 -12.51 -14.33 23.21
C GLY A 226 -13.88 -13.79 23.54
N LEU A 227 -14.65 -13.39 22.54
CA LEU A 227 -16.00 -12.84 22.67
C LEU A 227 -16.91 -13.49 21.63
N THR A 228 -18.17 -13.66 21.99
CA THR A 228 -19.22 -14.07 21.06
C THR A 228 -20.23 -12.93 20.95
N ALA A 229 -20.67 -12.62 19.75
CA ALA A 229 -21.69 -11.62 19.50
C ALA A 229 -22.56 -11.99 18.30
N GLU A 230 -23.56 -11.16 17.99
CA GLU A 230 -24.38 -11.26 16.79
C GLU A 230 -24.33 -9.93 16.02
N ASP A 231 -24.32 -10.00 14.69
CA ASP A 231 -24.50 -8.82 13.84
C ASP A 231 -25.96 -8.30 13.90
N PRO A 232 -26.30 -7.14 13.30
CA PRO A 232 -27.67 -6.64 13.29
C PRO A 232 -28.71 -7.57 12.64
N ASN A 233 -28.28 -8.57 11.88
CA ASN A 233 -29.12 -9.58 11.25
C ASN A 233 -29.22 -10.88 12.05
N GLY A 234 -28.58 -10.97 13.23
CA GLY A 234 -28.55 -12.16 14.09
C GLY A 234 -27.51 -13.21 13.67
N ILE A 235 -26.54 -12.85 12.83
CA ILE A 235 -25.47 -13.77 12.39
C ILE A 235 -24.44 -13.85 13.51
N PRO A 236 -24.08 -15.06 13.98
CA PRO A 236 -23.10 -15.21 15.04
C PRO A 236 -21.70 -14.75 14.59
N MET A 237 -20.99 -14.13 15.52
CA MET A 237 -19.64 -13.60 15.36
C MET A 237 -18.77 -14.11 16.51
N LEU A 238 -17.59 -14.64 16.18
CA LEU A 238 -16.55 -14.96 17.14
C LEU A 238 -15.41 -13.97 17.00
N LEU A 239 -15.14 -13.21 18.05
CA LEU A 239 -14.04 -12.26 18.10
C LEU A 239 -12.95 -12.79 19.03
N VAL A 240 -11.71 -12.60 18.62
CA VAL A 240 -10.56 -12.69 19.53
C VAL A 240 -9.85 -11.35 19.45
N VAL A 241 -9.73 -10.67 20.57
CA VAL A 241 -9.09 -9.35 20.64
C VAL A 241 -7.85 -9.41 21.52
N ASN A 242 -6.78 -8.76 21.07
CA ASN A 242 -5.64 -8.46 21.92
C ASN A 242 -5.89 -7.12 22.65
N ALA A 243 -6.45 -7.21 23.85
CA ALA A 243 -6.80 -6.03 24.65
C ALA A 243 -5.58 -5.18 25.00
N GLY A 244 -4.42 -5.83 25.22
CA GLY A 244 -3.17 -5.12 25.49
C GLY A 244 -2.70 -4.27 24.32
N ALA A 245 -2.80 -4.81 23.10
CA ALA A 245 -2.50 -4.07 21.87
C ALA A 245 -3.50 -2.93 21.64
N MET A 246 -4.80 -3.16 21.83
CA MET A 246 -5.83 -2.13 21.63
C MET A 246 -5.77 -0.98 22.63
N GLN A 247 -5.14 -1.17 23.79
CA GLN A 247 -4.90 -0.12 24.80
C GLN A 247 -3.60 0.66 24.55
N TYR A 248 -2.89 0.41 23.45
CA TYR A 248 -1.65 1.09 23.15
C TYR A 248 -1.85 2.60 22.91
N GLU A 249 -1.07 3.42 23.61
CA GLU A 249 -1.24 4.88 23.66
C GLU A 249 -0.80 5.61 22.38
N TYR A 250 -0.07 4.94 21.48
CA TYR A 250 0.56 5.56 20.32
C TYR A 250 0.22 4.85 19.00
N PRO A 251 -1.06 4.64 18.64
CA PRO A 251 -1.44 3.87 17.44
C PRO A 251 -0.78 4.38 16.16
N ALA A 252 -0.52 5.69 16.08
CA ALA A 252 0.12 6.31 14.93
C ALA A 252 1.54 5.80 14.66
N SER A 253 2.24 5.24 15.65
CA SER A 253 3.57 4.65 15.45
C SER A 253 3.53 3.30 14.71
N TYR A 254 2.36 2.67 14.60
CA TYR A 254 2.09 1.46 13.80
C TYR A 254 0.96 1.74 12.80
N PRO A 255 1.19 2.62 11.81
CA PRO A 255 0.12 3.17 10.99
C PRO A 255 -0.34 2.24 9.87
N TRP A 256 0.39 1.16 9.59
CA TRP A 256 0.02 0.22 8.52
C TRP A 256 -0.80 -0.92 9.08
N ILE A 257 -1.92 -1.22 8.48
CA ILE A 257 -2.78 -2.36 8.83
C ILE A 257 -2.65 -3.39 7.73
N LEU A 258 -2.27 -4.61 8.10
CA LEU A 258 -2.44 -5.80 7.28
C LEU A 258 -3.75 -6.46 7.70
N GLU A 259 -4.73 -6.48 6.80
CA GLU A 259 -5.94 -7.28 6.92
C GLU A 259 -5.75 -8.57 6.11
N TYR A 260 -5.94 -9.72 6.76
CA TYR A 260 -5.78 -11.04 6.15
C TYR A 260 -7.06 -11.84 6.34
N ILE A 261 -7.69 -12.26 5.25
CA ILE A 261 -9.04 -12.82 5.21
C ILE A 261 -8.97 -14.24 4.68
N LEU A 262 -9.46 -15.18 5.50
CA LEU A 262 -9.61 -16.59 5.15
C LEU A 262 -11.09 -16.86 4.88
N LYS A 263 -11.44 -17.22 3.66
CA LYS A 263 -12.81 -17.59 3.29
C LYS A 263 -12.94 -19.09 3.14
N TYR A 264 -14.01 -19.65 3.70
CA TYR A 264 -14.27 -21.08 3.70
C TYR A 264 -15.69 -21.36 3.20
N PRO A 265 -15.98 -22.57 2.71
CA PRO A 265 -17.31 -22.90 2.22
C PRO A 265 -18.37 -22.80 3.32
N ASP A 266 -19.61 -22.59 2.88
CA ASP A 266 -20.76 -22.66 3.78
C ASP A 266 -21.16 -24.11 4.02
N ASP A 267 -20.91 -24.56 5.25
CA ASP A 267 -21.13 -25.93 5.70
C ASP A 267 -22.39 -26.03 6.60
N ASP A 268 -23.39 -25.15 6.39
CA ASP A 268 -24.63 -25.06 7.19
C ASP A 268 -24.41 -24.80 8.70
N ASN A 269 -23.23 -24.30 9.06
CA ASN A 269 -22.82 -24.07 10.46
C ASN A 269 -22.96 -22.59 10.86
N ALA A 270 -24.05 -21.95 10.39
CA ALA A 270 -24.38 -20.55 10.67
C ALA A 270 -23.22 -19.56 10.45
N GLY A 271 -22.42 -19.78 9.39
CA GLY A 271 -21.28 -18.91 9.07
C GLY A 271 -20.01 -19.16 9.89
N LEU A 272 -19.95 -20.22 10.71
CA LEU A 272 -18.77 -20.62 11.48
C LEU A 272 -18.06 -21.83 10.85
N PRO A 273 -16.73 -21.98 11.01
CA PRO A 273 -15.97 -23.05 10.38
C PRO A 273 -16.17 -24.39 11.10
N GLY A 274 -16.15 -25.49 10.35
CA GLY A 274 -16.01 -26.83 10.92
C GLY A 274 -14.61 -27.08 11.49
N GLU A 275 -14.45 -28.15 12.29
CA GLU A 275 -13.20 -28.47 13.01
C GLU A 275 -11.96 -28.53 12.09
N LYS A 276 -12.06 -29.22 10.95
CA LYS A 276 -10.94 -29.33 10.00
C LYS A 276 -10.52 -27.98 9.42
N THR A 277 -11.49 -27.14 9.08
CA THR A 277 -11.27 -25.79 8.55
C THR A 277 -10.64 -24.91 9.63
N MET A 278 -11.10 -25.04 10.89
CA MET A 278 -10.53 -24.31 12.02
C MET A 278 -9.03 -24.62 12.22
N VAL A 279 -8.64 -25.91 12.21
CA VAL A 279 -7.23 -26.32 12.32
C VAL A 279 -6.38 -25.79 11.17
N LEU A 280 -6.90 -25.82 9.94
CA LEU A 280 -6.21 -25.26 8.78
C LEU A 280 -5.98 -23.75 8.95
N MET A 281 -7.02 -23.01 9.33
CA MET A 281 -6.91 -21.57 9.55
C MET A 281 -5.93 -21.22 10.67
N GLU A 282 -5.95 -21.95 11.79
CA GLU A 282 -4.97 -21.77 12.87
C GLU A 282 -3.53 -22.01 12.42
N THR A 283 -3.32 -23.01 11.56
CA THR A 283 -1.99 -23.27 10.96
C THR A 283 -1.53 -22.10 10.09
N ILE A 284 -2.42 -21.55 9.26
CA ILE A 284 -2.13 -20.41 8.39
C ILE A 284 -1.80 -19.16 9.23
N GLU A 285 -2.58 -18.93 10.29
CA GLU A 285 -2.38 -17.84 11.24
C GLU A 285 -1.03 -17.90 11.97
N GLU A 286 -0.64 -19.09 12.43
CA GLU A 286 0.67 -19.27 13.08
C GLU A 286 1.82 -18.99 12.11
N GLU A 287 1.68 -19.41 10.84
CA GLU A 287 2.71 -19.19 9.84
C GLU A 287 2.86 -17.71 9.47
N ILE A 288 1.76 -16.98 9.26
CA ILE A 288 1.84 -15.54 8.99
C ILE A 288 2.45 -14.78 10.18
N ARG A 289 2.04 -15.10 11.42
CA ARG A 289 2.64 -14.54 12.64
C ARG A 289 4.13 -14.82 12.72
N THR A 290 4.56 -16.03 12.37
CA THR A 290 5.96 -16.43 12.37
C THR A 290 6.79 -15.61 11.37
N LEU A 291 6.26 -15.36 10.18
CA LEU A 291 6.93 -14.51 9.19
C LEU A 291 6.95 -13.03 9.61
N LEU A 292 5.90 -12.55 10.27
CA LEU A 292 5.82 -11.20 10.82
C LEU A 292 6.74 -10.99 12.03
N ALA A 293 7.08 -12.04 12.78
CA ALA A 293 7.97 -11.99 13.95
C ALA A 293 9.37 -11.43 13.67
N GLY A 294 9.81 -11.40 12.41
CA GLY A 294 11.04 -10.72 12.00
C GLY A 294 10.95 -9.19 11.96
N GLY A 295 9.77 -8.61 12.13
CA GLY A 295 9.52 -7.17 12.08
C GLY A 295 8.81 -6.61 13.31
N ASP A 296 8.52 -5.31 13.26
CA ASP A 296 7.82 -4.58 14.32
C ASP A 296 6.32 -4.50 14.01
N PHE A 297 5.55 -5.35 14.68
CA PHE A 297 4.11 -5.51 14.48
C PHE A 297 3.38 -5.82 15.78
N MET A 298 2.07 -5.57 15.79
CA MET A 298 1.13 -5.98 16.83
C MET A 298 0.03 -6.84 16.21
N ASP A 299 -0.28 -7.97 16.85
CA ASP A 299 -1.48 -8.75 16.53
C ASP A 299 -2.66 -8.12 17.26
N ILE A 300 -3.62 -7.57 16.50
CA ILE A 300 -4.76 -6.86 17.06
C ILE A 300 -5.88 -7.82 17.41
N GLY A 301 -6.14 -8.80 16.56
CA GLY A 301 -7.25 -9.71 16.73
C GLY A 301 -7.82 -10.23 15.42
N ARG A 302 -8.89 -11.01 15.57
CA ARG A 302 -9.60 -11.64 14.46
C ARG A 302 -11.11 -11.66 14.71
N VAL A 303 -11.87 -11.60 13.63
CA VAL A 303 -13.33 -11.76 13.62
C VAL A 303 -13.67 -12.92 12.69
N THR A 304 -14.47 -13.87 13.18
CA THR A 304 -14.98 -15.00 12.39
C THR A 304 -16.50 -14.88 12.30
N SER A 305 -17.02 -14.70 11.10
CA SER A 305 -18.46 -14.63 10.81
C SER A 305 -18.67 -14.75 9.30
N GLU A 306 -19.89 -15.04 8.85
CA GLU A 306 -20.26 -15.07 7.42
C GLU A 306 -19.29 -15.88 6.55
N ASN A 307 -18.87 -17.05 7.04
CA ASN A 307 -17.99 -17.97 6.31
C ASN A 307 -16.60 -17.39 5.99
N ARG A 308 -16.17 -16.38 6.76
CA ARG A 308 -14.83 -15.81 6.69
C ARG A 308 -14.23 -15.59 8.06
N ARG A 309 -12.91 -15.49 8.10
CA ARG A 309 -12.13 -15.00 9.24
C ARG A 309 -11.22 -13.88 8.78
N SER A 310 -11.46 -12.68 9.29
CA SER A 310 -10.59 -11.51 9.07
C SER A 310 -9.65 -11.34 10.24
N ILE A 311 -8.37 -11.11 9.96
CA ILE A 311 -7.28 -11.07 10.93
C ILE A 311 -6.50 -9.78 10.70
N TYR A 312 -6.22 -9.06 11.78
CA TYR A 312 -5.67 -7.71 11.69
C TYR A 312 -4.34 -7.63 12.43
N PHE A 313 -3.32 -7.16 11.72
CA PHE A 313 -2.02 -6.81 12.28
C PHE A 313 -1.75 -5.34 12.03
N THR A 314 -1.20 -4.64 13.02
CA THR A 314 -0.67 -3.27 12.81
C THR A 314 0.85 -3.32 12.74
N CYS A 315 1.45 -2.50 11.89
CA CYS A 315 2.86 -2.56 11.54
C CYS A 315 3.43 -1.16 11.40
N ARG A 316 4.69 -0.99 11.80
CA ARG A 316 5.42 0.26 11.57
C ARG A 316 5.76 0.48 10.10
N GLU A 317 6.06 -0.61 9.40
CA GLU A 317 6.50 -0.63 8.00
C GLU A 317 5.77 -1.76 7.26
N PHE A 318 5.34 -1.51 6.02
CA PHE A 318 4.41 -2.39 5.30
C PHE A 318 5.08 -3.45 4.43
N ARG A 319 6.35 -3.28 4.03
CA ARG A 319 7.01 -4.16 3.04
C ARG A 319 7.15 -5.58 3.56
N GLY A 320 7.56 -5.74 4.83
CA GLY A 320 7.64 -7.03 5.49
C GLY A 320 6.30 -7.76 5.52
N PRO A 321 5.24 -7.15 6.08
CA PRO A 321 3.89 -7.70 6.09
C PRO A 321 3.34 -8.09 4.73
N VAL A 322 3.52 -7.25 3.71
CA VAL A 322 3.12 -7.55 2.33
C VAL A 322 3.81 -8.81 1.80
N LYS A 323 5.12 -8.94 2.01
CA LYS A 323 5.87 -10.13 1.57
C LYS A 323 5.43 -11.38 2.34
N ALA A 324 5.18 -11.27 3.65
CA ALA A 324 4.68 -12.36 4.47
C ALA A 324 3.31 -12.85 3.97
N ALA A 325 2.35 -11.94 3.81
CA ALA A 325 1.01 -12.24 3.34
C ALA A 325 1.02 -12.91 1.96
N ASP A 326 1.82 -12.41 1.02
CA ASP A 326 1.94 -13.00 -0.32
C ASP A 326 2.52 -14.42 -0.31
N VAL A 327 3.56 -14.67 0.49
CA VAL A 327 4.19 -16.00 0.62
C VAL A 327 3.21 -17.01 1.22
N VAL A 328 2.53 -16.64 2.32
CA VAL A 328 1.55 -17.53 2.95
C VAL A 328 0.35 -17.76 2.02
N SER A 329 -0.16 -16.71 1.37
CA SER A 329 -1.31 -16.84 0.46
C SER A 329 -1.03 -17.82 -0.67
N LYS A 330 0.10 -17.68 -1.37
CA LYS A 330 0.50 -18.59 -2.46
C LYS A 330 0.69 -20.03 -1.98
N LYS A 331 1.15 -20.24 -0.75
CA LYS A 331 1.33 -21.59 -0.19
C LYS A 331 0.00 -22.31 0.00
N TYR A 332 -1.06 -21.57 0.34
CA TYR A 332 -2.37 -22.13 0.71
C TYR A 332 -3.49 -21.90 -0.32
N GLU A 333 -3.21 -21.23 -1.44
CA GLU A 333 -4.20 -20.87 -2.48
C GLU A 333 -5.02 -22.06 -3.03
N GLN A 334 -4.48 -23.27 -2.97
CA GLN A 334 -5.16 -24.50 -3.44
C GLN A 334 -6.04 -25.15 -2.36
N GLN A 335 -5.98 -24.67 -1.12
CA GLN A 335 -6.64 -25.27 0.05
C GLN A 335 -7.76 -24.39 0.60
N ILE A 336 -7.60 -23.07 0.51
CA ILE A 336 -8.57 -22.10 1.03
C ILE A 336 -8.47 -20.80 0.22
N GLU A 337 -9.59 -20.11 0.05
CA GLU A 337 -9.59 -18.78 -0.58
C GLU A 337 -9.03 -17.76 0.42
N ILE A 338 -8.04 -17.00 -0.02
CA ILE A 338 -7.35 -16.01 0.80
C ILE A 338 -7.38 -14.67 0.08
N GLU A 339 -7.84 -13.66 0.79
CA GLU A 339 -7.75 -12.26 0.40
C GLU A 339 -6.95 -11.50 1.46
N TRP A 340 -6.24 -10.46 1.07
CA TRP A 340 -5.56 -9.61 2.05
C TRP A 340 -5.35 -8.21 1.52
N ASP A 341 -5.35 -7.23 2.42
CA ASP A 341 -5.02 -5.84 2.14
C ASP A 341 -3.94 -5.27 3.05
N VAL A 342 -3.20 -4.28 2.55
CA VAL A 342 -2.38 -3.40 3.37
C VAL A 342 -2.75 -1.95 3.11
N TYR A 343 -3.11 -1.23 4.15
CA TYR A 343 -3.50 0.16 4.05
C TYR A 343 -3.02 0.94 5.26
N LYS A 344 -3.05 2.27 5.15
CA LYS A 344 -2.59 3.16 6.20
C LYS A 344 -3.77 3.71 6.99
N ASP A 345 -3.74 3.51 8.29
CA ASP A 345 -4.67 4.09 9.25
C ASP A 345 -3.91 4.38 10.56
N LYS A 346 -3.42 5.61 10.69
CA LYS A 346 -2.63 6.07 11.85
C LYS A 346 -3.37 5.97 13.18
N TYR A 347 -4.70 5.91 13.19
CA TYR A 347 -5.48 5.95 14.43
C TYR A 347 -6.36 4.73 14.61
N TRP A 348 -6.14 3.69 13.79
CA TRP A 348 -6.83 2.40 13.87
C TRP A 348 -8.36 2.56 13.92
N GLN A 349 -8.90 3.49 13.13
CA GLN A 349 -10.33 3.72 12.98
C GLN A 349 -11.03 2.52 12.34
N SER A 350 -10.37 1.85 11.38
CA SER A 350 -10.90 0.61 10.79
C SER A 350 -10.97 -0.56 11.78
N LEU A 351 -10.30 -0.44 12.94
CA LEU A 351 -10.24 -1.44 14.00
C LEU A 351 -11.21 -1.13 15.16
N ASP A 352 -12.13 -0.18 14.97
CA ASP A 352 -13.13 0.19 15.99
C ASP A 352 -13.99 -1.00 16.46
N ILE A 353 -14.15 -2.03 15.63
CA ILE A 353 -14.81 -3.29 15.98
C ILE A 353 -14.13 -4.01 17.17
N PHE A 354 -12.86 -3.75 17.43
CA PHE A 354 -12.10 -4.32 18.55
C PHE A 354 -12.11 -3.45 19.80
N ARG A 355 -12.70 -2.26 19.77
CA ARG A 355 -12.84 -1.41 20.96
C ARG A 355 -14.05 -1.88 21.76
N LEU A 356 -13.77 -2.54 22.89
CA LEU A 356 -14.79 -3.17 23.75
C LEU A 356 -15.88 -2.20 24.23
N GLU A 357 -15.55 -0.93 24.41
CA GLU A 357 -16.50 0.14 24.76
C GLU A 357 -17.63 0.35 23.73
N ASN A 358 -17.43 -0.15 22.50
CA ASN A 358 -18.45 -0.12 21.44
C ASN A 358 -19.43 -1.29 21.53
N TRP A 359 -19.18 -2.27 22.41
CA TRP A 359 -20.02 -3.44 22.58
C TRP A 359 -20.77 -3.38 23.92
N ASN A 360 -22.07 -3.65 23.89
CA ASN A 360 -22.81 -4.01 25.10
C ASN A 360 -22.47 -5.46 25.44
N VAL A 361 -21.32 -5.70 26.05
CA VAL A 361 -20.87 -7.06 26.41
C VAL A 361 -21.54 -7.46 27.73
N GLU A 362 -22.35 -8.53 27.73
CA GLU A 362 -22.55 -9.32 28.94
C GLU A 362 -21.28 -10.16 29.13
N GLU A 363 -20.44 -9.82 30.11
CA GLU A 363 -19.27 -10.63 30.45
C GLU A 363 -19.72 -12.06 30.82
N ILE A 364 -19.20 -13.05 30.11
CA ILE A 364 -19.32 -14.45 30.51
C ILE A 364 -18.10 -14.76 31.38
N GLU A 365 -18.33 -14.94 32.69
CA GLU A 365 -17.35 -15.39 33.68
C GLU A 365 -16.73 -16.77 33.37
#